data_AF-A0A518E2W7-F1
#
_entry.id   AF-A0A518E2W7-F1
#
_cell.length_a   1.000
_cell.length_b   1.000
_cell.length_c   1.000
_cell.angle_alpha   90.00
_cell.angle_beta   90.00
_cell.angle_gamma   90.00
#
_symmetry.space_group_name_H-M   'P 1'
#
loop_
_entity.id
_entity.type
_entity.pdbx_description
1 polymer ?
#
loop_
_entity_poly.entity_id
_entity_poly.type
_entity_poly.pdbx_seq_one_letter_code
_entity_poly.pdbx_strand_id
1 'polypeptide(L)'
;MSQNASAKHFLPLWLRRCRFLPLWGGLLAMLGGCREPDRLQWDEVKQMVRTRFPGVQQLSTEQLAAWQADEERPQPVLLDTRTPEEYAVSHLQGAVLAPDLESALQALGEAPVSTPIVAYCSVGYRSSQLAEELQQHGYGNTFNLEGSLFQWANEHRPLYQNERRVEQAHPYDARWGVLLEAELHADTPKQATSP
;
A
#
# COMPACT_ATOMS: atom_id res chain seq x y z
N MET A 1 34.63 -74.58 11.69
CA MET A 1 35.42 -73.82 10.72
C MET A 1 35.33 -72.34 11.11
N SER A 2 36.49 -71.69 11.31
CA SER A 2 36.80 -70.26 11.52
C SER A 2 35.95 -69.42 12.48
N GLN A 3 36.45 -69.09 13.69
CA GLN A 3 37.40 -68.00 14.07
C GLN A 3 36.70 -66.63 14.27
N ASN A 4 36.59 -66.14 15.52
CA ASN A 4 37.43 -65.13 16.22
C ASN A 4 37.16 -63.69 15.73
N ALA A 5 37.11 -62.59 16.50
CA ALA A 5 37.54 -62.18 17.86
C ALA A 5 36.69 -60.93 18.26
N SER A 6 36.30 -60.63 19.50
CA SER A 6 37.01 -60.17 20.72
C SER A 6 37.84 -58.87 20.61
N ALA A 7 37.40 -57.79 21.27
CA ALA A 7 38.17 -56.90 22.19
C ALA A 7 37.35 -55.62 22.54
N LYS A 8 36.90 -55.43 23.80
CA LYS A 8 37.52 -54.69 24.94
C LYS A 8 37.53 -53.16 24.77
N HIS A 9 36.63 -52.44 25.47
CA HIS A 9 36.82 -51.71 26.76
C HIS A 9 37.58 -50.37 26.66
N PHE A 10 37.00 -49.30 27.20
CA PHE A 10 37.55 -48.37 28.23
C PHE A 10 36.87 -46.97 28.17
N LEU A 11 36.13 -46.63 29.23
CA LEU A 11 35.85 -45.25 29.68
C LEU A 11 37.10 -44.72 30.42
N PRO A 12 37.37 -43.38 30.56
CA PRO A 12 36.71 -42.62 31.64
C PRO A 12 36.62 -41.07 31.55
N LEU A 13 35.99 -40.59 32.64
CA LEU A 13 35.67 -39.29 33.24
C LEU A 13 36.64 -38.08 33.16
N TRP A 14 36.00 -36.91 33.04
CA TRP A 14 36.14 -35.63 33.79
C TRP A 14 37.45 -34.81 33.82
N LEU A 15 37.24 -33.51 33.54
CA LEU A 15 37.93 -32.29 33.99
C LEU A 15 39.43 -32.12 33.71
N ARG A 16 39.75 -31.19 32.79
CA ARG A 16 40.86 -30.22 33.00
C ARG A 16 40.78 -29.01 32.06
N ARG A 17 40.66 -27.85 32.69
CA ARG A 17 41.17 -26.50 32.33
C ARG A 17 40.45 -25.70 31.24
N CYS A 18 39.57 -24.81 31.73
CA CYS A 18 39.50 -23.44 31.24
C CYS A 18 40.91 -22.81 31.19
N ARG A 19 41.29 -22.28 30.03
CA ARG A 19 42.26 -21.18 29.86
C ARG A 19 41.78 -20.33 28.67
N PHE A 20 41.28 -19.13 29.01
CA PHE A 20 41.47 -17.86 28.29
C PHE A 20 42.88 -17.79 27.62
N LEU A 21 43.21 -17.11 26.52
CA LEU A 21 42.75 -16.01 25.61
C LEU A 21 43.66 -16.19 24.32
N PRO A 22 43.70 -15.36 23.23
CA PRO A 22 42.97 -14.13 22.90
C PRO A 22 42.45 -14.00 21.44
N LEU A 23 41.59 -12.98 21.26
CA LEU A 23 41.39 -12.09 20.11
C LEU A 23 42.21 -12.36 18.84
N TRP A 24 41.57 -12.64 17.71
CA TRP A 24 41.85 -12.12 16.34
C TRP A 24 40.76 -12.70 15.42
N GLY A 25 39.73 -11.91 15.09
CA GLY A 25 38.64 -12.39 14.23
C GLY A 25 37.42 -11.48 14.19
N GLY A 26 37.63 -10.16 14.14
CA GLY A 26 36.57 -9.23 13.76
C GLY A 26 36.40 -9.29 12.24
N LEU A 27 35.35 -9.95 11.77
CA LEU A 27 34.70 -9.60 10.51
C LEU A 27 33.22 -9.95 10.58
N LEU A 28 32.48 -8.96 11.06
CA LEU A 28 31.12 -8.58 10.67
C LEU A 28 30.30 -9.70 9.98
N ALA A 29 29.42 -10.35 10.74
CA ALA A 29 28.32 -11.10 10.18
C ALA A 29 27.44 -10.12 9.38
N MET A 30 27.69 -10.02 8.08
CA MET A 30 26.71 -9.52 7.13
C MET A 30 25.58 -10.54 7.11
N LEU A 31 24.64 -10.39 8.05
CA LEU A 31 23.30 -10.93 7.93
C LEU A 31 22.66 -10.17 6.76
N GLY A 32 23.06 -10.55 5.54
CA GLY A 32 22.30 -10.27 4.34
C GLY A 32 20.97 -10.97 4.54
N GLY A 33 19.98 -10.24 5.06
CA GLY A 33 18.62 -10.69 5.11
C GLY A 33 18.26 -11.24 3.74
N CYS A 34 17.71 -12.45 3.71
CA CYS A 34 17.11 -12.99 2.51
C CYS A 34 16.04 -11.98 2.07
N ARG A 35 16.37 -11.14 1.09
CA ARG A 35 15.43 -10.18 0.52
C ARG A 35 14.44 -11.04 -0.26
N GLU A 36 13.25 -11.27 0.27
CA GLU A 36 12.16 -11.95 -0.44
C GLU A 36 11.87 -11.18 -1.74
N PRO A 37 12.28 -11.66 -2.92
CA PRO A 37 12.33 -10.85 -4.13
C PRO A 37 10.96 -10.58 -4.78
N ASP A 38 9.88 -11.16 -4.24
CA ASP A 38 8.59 -11.27 -4.94
C ASP A 38 7.43 -10.51 -4.29
N ARG A 39 7.64 -9.81 -3.17
CA ARG A 39 6.56 -9.04 -2.52
C ARG A 39 6.66 -7.57 -2.91
N LEU A 40 5.65 -7.06 -3.63
CA LEU A 40 5.49 -5.62 -3.89
C LEU A 40 5.65 -4.83 -2.59
N GLN A 41 6.54 -3.85 -2.59
CA GLN A 41 6.77 -2.96 -1.45
C GLN A 41 6.18 -1.58 -1.72
N TRP A 42 5.65 -0.94 -0.67
CA TRP A 42 5.06 0.40 -0.78
C TRP A 42 6.02 1.44 -1.35
N ASP A 43 7.29 1.43 -0.94
CA ASP A 43 8.28 2.39 -1.40
C ASP A 43 8.53 2.30 -2.92
N GLU A 44 8.58 1.07 -3.44
CA GLU A 44 8.76 0.81 -4.87
C GLU A 44 7.54 1.28 -5.68
N VAL A 45 6.34 1.03 -5.17
CA VAL A 45 5.09 1.49 -5.82
C VAL A 45 4.97 3.01 -5.80
N LYS A 46 5.25 3.65 -4.67
CA LYS A 46 5.25 5.11 -4.55
C LYS A 46 6.28 5.75 -5.45
N GLN A 47 7.51 5.19 -5.51
CA GLN A 47 8.55 5.67 -6.40
C GLN A 47 8.14 5.53 -7.87
N MET A 48 7.60 4.38 -8.26
CA MET A 48 7.07 4.15 -9.61
C MET A 48 6.02 5.19 -10.00
N VAL A 49 5.02 5.45 -9.14
CA VAL A 49 3.96 6.44 -9.40
C VAL A 49 4.55 7.85 -9.55
N ARG A 50 5.41 8.29 -8.62
CA ARG A 50 6.07 9.61 -8.67
C ARG A 50 6.91 9.78 -9.92
N THR A 51 7.64 8.74 -10.33
CA THR A 51 8.47 8.78 -11.55
C THR A 51 7.60 8.81 -12.81
N ARG A 52 6.47 8.11 -12.83
CA ARG A 52 5.56 8.09 -13.97
C ARG A 52 4.81 9.41 -14.16
N PHE A 53 4.49 10.10 -13.06
CA PHE A 53 3.69 11.32 -13.02
C PHE A 53 4.40 12.45 -12.24
N PRO A 54 5.54 12.96 -12.73
CA PRO A 54 6.39 13.89 -11.97
C PRO A 54 5.76 15.27 -11.73
N GLY A 55 4.75 15.65 -12.52
CA GLY A 55 4.01 16.92 -12.36
C GLY A 55 2.86 16.85 -11.36
N VAL A 56 2.49 15.65 -10.89
CA VAL A 56 1.33 15.47 -10.01
C VAL A 56 1.74 15.65 -8.56
N GLN A 57 1.07 16.58 -7.88
CA GLN A 57 1.25 16.82 -6.45
C GLN A 57 0.79 15.60 -5.65
N GLN A 58 1.64 15.11 -4.76
CA GLN A 58 1.32 13.96 -3.89
C GLN A 58 0.90 14.47 -2.52
N LEU A 59 -0.24 14.00 -2.02
CA LEU A 59 -0.75 14.27 -0.68
C LEU A 59 -0.72 12.96 0.12
N SER A 60 -0.13 12.96 1.31
CA SER A 60 -0.14 11.76 2.16
C SER A 60 -1.52 11.53 2.78
N THR A 61 -1.78 10.29 3.19
CA THR A 61 -2.96 9.89 3.97
C THR A 61 -3.09 10.68 5.27
N GLU A 62 -1.98 10.94 5.96
CA GLU A 62 -1.94 11.77 7.16
C GLU A 62 -2.34 13.22 6.87
N GLN A 63 -1.82 13.81 5.78
CA GLN A 63 -2.17 15.17 5.38
C GLN A 63 -3.64 15.30 5.00
N LEU A 64 -4.20 14.32 4.27
CA LEU A 64 -5.62 14.31 3.96
C LEU A 64 -6.48 14.17 5.23
N ALA A 65 -6.10 13.27 6.14
CA ALA A 65 -6.83 13.10 7.41
C ALA A 65 -6.81 14.38 8.26
N ALA A 66 -5.66 15.07 8.32
CA ALA A 66 -5.56 16.35 9.00
C ALA A 66 -6.41 17.44 8.32
N TRP A 67 -6.44 17.48 6.98
CA TRP A 67 -7.32 18.40 6.23
C TRP A 67 -8.80 18.13 6.53
N GLN A 68 -9.22 16.86 6.55
CA GLN A 68 -10.61 16.49 6.83
C GLN A 68 -11.04 16.78 8.27
N ALA A 69 -10.11 16.79 9.22
CA ALA A 69 -10.38 17.14 10.61
C ALA A 69 -10.46 18.67 10.85
N ASP A 70 -10.01 19.48 9.90
CA ASP A 70 -10.05 20.94 9.98
C ASP A 70 -11.36 21.47 9.40
N GLU A 71 -12.35 21.69 10.27
CA GLU A 71 -13.67 22.21 9.89
C GLU A 71 -13.64 23.68 9.41
N GLU A 72 -12.59 24.43 9.74
CA GLU A 72 -12.43 25.83 9.30
C GLU A 72 -11.86 25.92 7.87
N ARG A 73 -11.30 24.82 7.37
CA ARG A 73 -10.72 24.73 6.02
C ARG A 73 -11.76 24.21 5.02
N PRO A 74 -11.89 24.83 3.83
CA PRO A 74 -12.68 24.27 2.74
C PRO A 74 -12.22 22.85 2.40
N GLN A 75 -13.17 21.91 2.42
CA GLN A 75 -12.89 20.50 2.16
C GLN A 75 -12.64 20.24 0.68
N PRO A 76 -11.71 19.33 0.33
CA PRO A 76 -11.44 19.00 -1.05
C PRO A 76 -12.56 18.17 -1.67
N VAL A 77 -12.74 18.28 -2.98
CA VAL A 77 -13.52 17.30 -3.73
C VAL A 77 -12.70 16.01 -3.80
N LEU A 78 -13.26 14.93 -3.27
CA LEU A 78 -12.63 13.61 -3.33
C LEU A 78 -13.14 12.86 -4.55
N LEU A 79 -12.21 12.47 -5.44
CA LEU A 79 -12.53 11.70 -6.64
C LEU A 79 -11.97 10.29 -6.53
N ASP A 80 -12.85 9.31 -6.57
CA ASP A 80 -12.49 7.90 -6.56
C ASP A 80 -12.42 7.36 -7.99
N THR A 81 -11.22 7.03 -8.46
CA THR A 81 -11.01 6.60 -9.85
C THR A 81 -11.05 5.09 -10.04
N ARG A 82 -11.55 4.37 -9.02
CA ARG A 82 -11.72 2.92 -9.07
C ARG A 82 -12.97 2.52 -9.85
N THR A 83 -13.17 1.23 -10.07
CA THR A 83 -14.40 0.75 -10.72
C THR A 83 -15.62 0.89 -9.80
N PRO A 84 -16.85 0.86 -10.35
CA PRO A 84 -18.06 0.84 -9.53
C PRO A 84 -18.09 -0.31 -8.51
N GLU A 85 -17.56 -1.49 -8.85
CA GLU A 85 -17.50 -2.64 -7.96
C GLU A 85 -16.55 -2.40 -6.78
N GLU A 86 -15.38 -1.80 -7.05
CA GLU A 86 -14.42 -1.43 -6.01
C GLU A 86 -15.01 -0.37 -5.06
N TYR A 87 -15.68 0.64 -5.62
CA TYR A 87 -16.33 1.72 -4.87
C TYR A 87 -17.52 1.24 -4.04
N ALA A 88 -18.30 0.28 -4.55
CA ALA A 88 -19.45 -0.30 -3.87
C ALA A 88 -19.06 -1.13 -2.64
N VAL A 89 -17.85 -1.70 -2.60
CA VAL A 89 -17.33 -2.36 -1.38
C VAL A 89 -17.09 -1.31 -0.30
N SER A 90 -16.29 -0.29 -0.61
CA SER A 90 -16.03 0.82 0.29
C SER A 90 -15.34 1.98 -0.41
N HIS A 91 -15.42 3.19 0.14
CA HIS A 91 -14.82 4.44 -0.36
C HIS A 91 -14.52 5.41 0.80
N LEU A 92 -13.83 6.53 0.52
CA LEU A 92 -13.64 7.61 1.48
C LEU A 92 -14.94 8.40 1.67
N GLN A 93 -15.15 8.97 2.85
CA GLN A 93 -16.37 9.72 3.15
C GLN A 93 -16.57 10.89 2.18
N GLY A 94 -17.75 10.97 1.56
CA GLY A 94 -18.08 12.04 0.62
C GLY A 94 -17.37 11.97 -0.72
N ALA A 95 -16.65 10.88 -1.02
CA ALA A 95 -16.02 10.68 -2.32
C ALA A 95 -17.03 10.47 -3.43
N VAL A 96 -16.77 11.08 -4.59
CA VAL A 96 -17.55 10.88 -5.81
C VAL A 96 -16.81 9.87 -6.69
N LEU A 97 -17.54 8.87 -7.17
CA LEU A 97 -17.02 7.91 -8.15
C LEU A 97 -16.78 8.62 -9.49
N ALA A 98 -15.53 8.65 -9.93
CA ALA A 98 -15.09 9.28 -11.17
C ALA A 98 -13.98 8.43 -11.84
N PRO A 99 -14.34 7.31 -12.52
CA PRO A 99 -13.37 6.38 -13.10
C PRO A 99 -12.51 6.97 -14.23
N ASP A 100 -12.95 8.09 -14.81
CA ASP A 100 -12.33 8.75 -15.95
C ASP A 100 -12.49 10.29 -15.89
N LEU A 101 -11.87 10.99 -16.84
CA LEU A 101 -11.92 12.44 -16.93
C LEU A 101 -13.34 12.98 -17.16
N GLU A 102 -14.18 12.29 -17.95
CA GLU A 102 -15.53 12.74 -18.25
C GLU A 102 -16.38 12.79 -16.98
N SER A 103 -16.40 11.69 -16.23
CA SER A 103 -17.09 11.59 -14.95
C SER A 103 -16.50 12.54 -13.89
N ALA A 104 -15.18 12.76 -13.90
CA ALA A 104 -14.55 13.74 -13.02
C ALA A 104 -14.99 15.19 -13.33
N LEU A 105 -14.99 15.59 -14.60
CA LEU A 105 -15.45 16.93 -15.01
C LEU A 105 -16.94 17.10 -14.75
N GLN A 106 -17.75 16.05 -14.92
CA GLN A 106 -19.16 16.06 -14.55
C GLN A 106 -19.35 16.25 -13.04
N ALA A 107 -18.56 15.56 -12.21
CA ALA A 107 -18.60 15.70 -10.75
C ALA A 107 -18.18 17.11 -10.30
N LEU A 108 -17.23 17.73 -11.00
CA LEU A 108 -16.79 19.11 -10.73
C LEU A 108 -17.83 20.14 -11.20
N GLY A 109 -18.54 19.88 -12.30
CA GLY A 109 -19.58 20.78 -12.81
C GLY A 109 -19.04 22.19 -13.05
N GLU A 110 -19.61 23.19 -12.36
CA GLU A 110 -19.19 24.60 -12.43
C GLU A 110 -18.18 24.98 -11.32
N ALA A 111 -17.58 24.01 -10.64
CA ALA A 111 -16.59 24.27 -9.59
C ALA A 111 -15.45 25.16 -10.12
N PRO A 112 -15.02 26.19 -9.35
CA PRO A 112 -13.88 27.00 -9.73
C PRO A 112 -12.63 26.15 -9.97
N VAL A 113 -11.78 26.52 -10.92
CA VAL A 113 -10.51 25.81 -11.19
C VAL A 113 -9.52 25.83 -10.01
N SER A 114 -9.74 26.72 -9.04
CA SER A 114 -9.01 26.78 -7.78
C SER A 114 -9.50 25.76 -6.73
N THR A 115 -10.59 25.04 -7.01
CA THR A 115 -11.16 24.04 -6.11
C THR A 115 -10.11 22.98 -5.78
N PRO A 116 -9.85 22.71 -4.49
CA PRO A 116 -8.96 21.63 -4.10
C PRO A 116 -9.57 20.28 -4.47
N ILE A 117 -8.82 19.45 -5.18
CA ILE A 117 -9.25 18.13 -5.63
C ILE A 117 -8.23 17.10 -5.14
N VAL A 118 -8.72 16.01 -4.55
CA VAL A 118 -7.88 14.87 -4.18
C VAL A 118 -8.42 13.64 -4.88
N ALA A 119 -7.70 13.17 -5.89
CA ALA A 119 -7.99 11.93 -6.59
C ALA A 119 -7.30 10.76 -5.88
N TYR A 120 -7.98 9.63 -5.78
CA TYR A 120 -7.39 8.39 -5.25
C TYR A 120 -7.91 7.18 -6.01
N CYS A 121 -7.11 6.10 -6.00
CA CYS A 121 -7.55 4.80 -6.49
C CYS A 121 -7.22 3.70 -5.47
N SER A 122 -6.82 2.52 -5.92
CA SER A 122 -6.36 1.46 -5.02
C SER A 122 -4.97 1.78 -4.45
N VAL A 123 -4.00 2.17 -5.31
CA VAL A 123 -2.58 2.35 -4.94
C VAL A 123 -1.91 3.65 -5.43
N GLY A 124 -2.60 4.47 -6.25
CA GLY A 124 -2.12 5.78 -6.70
C GLY A 124 -1.87 5.95 -8.20
N TYR A 125 -1.89 4.87 -9.00
CA TYR A 125 -1.57 4.98 -10.44
C TYR A 125 -2.70 5.65 -11.24
N ARG A 126 -3.92 5.08 -11.24
CA ARG A 126 -5.08 5.61 -11.98
C ARG A 126 -5.42 7.05 -11.57
N SER A 127 -5.34 7.34 -10.29
CA SER A 127 -5.62 8.67 -9.74
C SER A 127 -4.54 9.68 -10.08
N SER A 128 -3.27 9.29 -10.18
CA SER A 128 -2.24 10.19 -10.70
C SER A 128 -2.45 10.51 -12.17
N GLN A 129 -2.89 9.55 -12.97
CA GLN A 129 -3.26 9.81 -14.37
C GLN A 129 -4.42 10.81 -14.45
N LEU A 130 -5.51 10.60 -13.71
CA LEU A 130 -6.62 11.55 -13.69
C LEU A 130 -6.18 12.93 -13.19
N ALA A 131 -5.34 12.99 -12.16
CA ALA A 131 -4.82 14.25 -11.64
C ALA A 131 -4.02 15.03 -12.70
N GLU A 132 -3.17 14.34 -13.49
CA GLU A 132 -2.45 14.95 -14.61
C GLU A 132 -3.41 15.48 -15.68
N GLU A 133 -4.44 14.70 -16.04
CA GLU A 133 -5.48 15.10 -17.00
C GLU A 133 -6.27 16.33 -16.49
N LEU A 134 -6.66 16.37 -15.22
CA LEU A 134 -7.35 17.50 -14.60
C LEU A 134 -6.48 18.76 -14.57
N GLN A 135 -5.19 18.63 -14.27
CA GLN A 135 -4.24 19.75 -14.32
C GLN A 135 -4.13 20.33 -15.73
N GLN A 136 -4.15 19.49 -16.78
CA GLN A 136 -4.18 19.94 -18.18
C GLN A 136 -5.47 20.69 -18.54
N HIS A 137 -6.56 20.45 -17.80
CA HIS A 137 -7.85 21.15 -17.93
C HIS A 137 -7.96 22.40 -17.03
N GLY A 138 -6.86 22.82 -16.39
CA GLY A 138 -6.79 24.05 -15.60
C GLY A 138 -7.03 23.85 -14.11
N TYR A 139 -7.40 22.64 -13.65
CA TYR A 139 -7.54 22.31 -12.23
C TYR A 139 -6.17 22.06 -11.59
N GLY A 140 -5.37 23.12 -11.44
CA GLY A 140 -4.00 23.03 -10.92
C GLY A 140 -3.93 22.66 -9.43
N ASN A 141 -5.01 22.87 -8.66
CA ASN A 141 -5.12 22.51 -7.25
C ASN A 141 -5.56 21.04 -7.07
N THR A 142 -4.96 20.14 -7.87
CA THR A 142 -5.27 18.71 -7.88
C THR A 142 -4.11 17.89 -7.33
N PHE A 143 -4.43 17.00 -6.40
CA PHE A 143 -3.51 16.10 -5.73
C PHE A 143 -3.86 14.64 -6.02
N ASN A 144 -2.85 13.78 -6.09
CA ASN A 144 -3.01 12.35 -5.92
C ASN A 144 -2.85 11.99 -4.43
N LEU A 145 -3.77 11.22 -3.87
CA LEU A 145 -3.59 10.60 -2.56
C LEU A 145 -2.54 9.49 -2.65
N GLU A 146 -1.37 9.74 -2.10
CA GLU A 146 -0.26 8.80 -2.12
C GLU A 146 -0.58 7.52 -1.33
N GLY A 147 -0.34 6.36 -1.94
CA GLY A 147 -0.76 5.06 -1.40
C GLY A 147 -2.27 4.78 -1.51
N SER A 148 -3.06 5.84 -1.77
CA SER A 148 -4.50 5.83 -2.02
C SER A 148 -5.28 4.99 -0.99
N LEU A 149 -6.37 4.32 -1.41
CA LEU A 149 -7.29 3.68 -0.47
C LEU A 149 -6.66 2.51 0.28
N PHE A 150 -5.73 1.77 -0.32
CA PHE A 150 -5.09 0.64 0.38
C PHE A 150 -4.23 1.11 1.55
N GLN A 151 -3.42 2.15 1.36
CA GLN A 151 -2.65 2.70 2.47
C GLN A 151 -3.59 3.30 3.53
N TRP A 152 -4.64 4.01 3.11
CA TRP A 152 -5.65 4.54 4.04
C TRP A 152 -6.30 3.44 4.89
N ALA A 153 -6.64 2.30 4.27
CA ALA A 153 -7.24 1.16 4.93
C ALA A 153 -6.27 0.47 5.90
N ASN A 154 -5.00 0.24 5.50
CA ASN A 154 -3.97 -0.34 6.37
C ASN A 154 -3.62 0.58 7.56
N GLU A 155 -3.90 1.88 7.46
CA GLU A 155 -3.81 2.81 8.60
C GLU A 155 -5.07 2.75 9.49
N HIS A 156 -5.98 1.80 9.24
CA HIS A 156 -7.26 1.60 9.92
C HIS A 156 -8.13 2.85 10.02
N ARG A 157 -8.03 3.73 9.01
CA ARG A 157 -8.86 4.93 8.92
C ARG A 157 -10.27 4.56 8.43
N PRO A 158 -11.30 5.38 8.76
CA PRO A 158 -12.67 5.07 8.36
C PRO A 158 -12.84 4.93 6.85
N LEU A 159 -13.51 3.84 6.45
CA LEU A 159 -14.03 3.62 5.10
C LEU A 159 -15.56 3.53 5.16
N TYR A 160 -16.20 3.75 4.03
CA TYR A 160 -17.66 3.86 3.96
C TYR A 160 -18.23 3.05 2.80
N GLN A 161 -19.34 2.37 3.08
CA GLN A 161 -20.25 1.86 2.05
C GLN A 161 -21.54 2.67 2.17
N ASN A 162 -21.71 3.65 1.27
CA ASN A 162 -22.70 4.72 1.42
C ASN A 162 -22.44 5.48 2.73
N GLU A 163 -23.40 5.56 3.65
CA GLU A 163 -23.23 6.22 4.95
C GLU A 163 -22.71 5.28 6.06
N ARG A 164 -22.62 3.98 5.77
CA ARG A 164 -22.22 2.98 6.77
C ARG A 164 -20.70 2.87 6.83
N ARG A 165 -20.13 3.01 8.02
CA ARG A 165 -18.71 2.70 8.25
C ARG A 165 -18.43 1.20 8.07
N VAL A 166 -17.38 0.90 7.33
CA VAL A 166 -16.87 -0.45 7.07
C VAL A 166 -15.34 -0.45 7.21
N GLU A 167 -14.74 -1.64 7.25
CA GLU A 167 -13.28 -1.81 7.38
C GLU A 167 -12.68 -2.48 6.14
N GLN A 168 -13.48 -3.23 5.38
CA GLN A 168 -13.02 -3.98 4.23
C GLN A 168 -12.91 -3.10 2.99
N ALA A 169 -11.96 -3.43 2.12
CA ALA A 169 -11.73 -2.83 0.83
C ALA A 169 -11.63 -3.91 -0.25
N HIS A 170 -12.00 -3.56 -1.47
CA HIS A 170 -11.85 -4.45 -2.62
C HIS A 170 -10.35 -4.62 -2.92
N PRO A 171 -9.80 -5.85 -2.95
CA PRO A 171 -8.35 -6.07 -3.10
C PRO A 171 -7.83 -5.83 -4.52
N TYR A 172 -8.68 -5.35 -5.42
CA TYR A 172 -8.45 -5.19 -6.85
C TYR A 172 -8.20 -6.53 -7.56
N ASP A 173 -6.98 -7.06 -7.48
CA ASP A 173 -6.61 -8.37 -8.02
C ASP A 173 -5.56 -9.04 -7.12
N ALA A 174 -5.15 -10.27 -7.48
CA ALA A 174 -4.18 -11.03 -6.70
C ALA A 174 -2.77 -10.41 -6.69
N ARG A 175 -2.44 -9.54 -7.67
CA ARG A 175 -1.13 -8.91 -7.78
C ARG A 175 -1.04 -7.70 -6.87
N TRP A 176 -2.01 -6.79 -6.94
CA TRP A 176 -2.00 -5.54 -6.17
C TRP A 176 -2.57 -5.71 -4.77
N GLY A 177 -3.48 -6.65 -4.57
CA GLY A 177 -4.09 -6.94 -3.27
C GLY A 177 -3.10 -7.36 -2.19
N VAL A 178 -1.87 -7.74 -2.55
CA VAL A 178 -0.79 -8.02 -1.58
C VAL A 178 -0.35 -6.79 -0.77
N LEU A 179 -0.69 -5.58 -1.24
CA LEU A 179 -0.41 -4.32 -0.56
C LEU A 179 -1.52 -3.93 0.44
N LEU A 180 -2.68 -4.59 0.38
CA LEU A 180 -3.78 -4.43 1.33
C LEU A 180 -3.68 -5.55 2.37
N GLU A 181 -3.78 -5.22 3.65
CA GLU A 181 -3.80 -6.20 4.74
C GLU A 181 -4.90 -7.25 4.53
N ALA A 182 -4.57 -8.52 4.74
CA ALA A 182 -5.43 -9.63 4.34
C ALA A 182 -6.78 -9.63 5.06
N GLU A 183 -6.81 -9.20 6.32
CA GLU A 183 -8.02 -9.03 7.13
C GLU A 183 -8.96 -7.93 6.58
N LEU A 184 -8.43 -7.00 5.79
CA LEU A 184 -9.21 -5.92 5.17
C LEU A 184 -9.74 -6.31 3.79
N HIS A 185 -9.47 -7.51 3.28
CA HIS A 185 -9.96 -7.93 1.97
C HIS A 185 -11.47 -8.20 2.06
N ALA A 186 -12.26 -7.53 1.23
CA ALA A 186 -13.67 -7.88 1.07
C ALA A 186 -13.82 -9.22 0.34
N ASP A 187 -14.75 -10.04 0.80
CA ASP A 187 -15.15 -11.28 0.13
C ASP A 187 -15.83 -10.95 -1.21
N THR A 188 -15.01 -10.84 -2.25
CA THR A 188 -15.48 -10.51 -3.59
C THR A 188 -15.41 -11.77 -4.46
N PRO A 189 -16.43 -12.06 -5.31
CA PRO A 189 -16.29 -13.11 -6.32
C PRO A 189 -15.02 -12.86 -7.12
N LYS A 190 -14.14 -13.87 -7.24
CA LYS A 190 -12.86 -13.74 -7.98
C LYS A 190 -13.15 -13.12 -9.35
N GLN A 191 -12.71 -11.88 -9.56
CA GLN A 191 -12.83 -11.24 -10.86
C GLN A 191 -12.10 -12.12 -11.88
N ALA A 192 -12.79 -12.48 -12.96
CA ALA A 192 -12.15 -13.09 -14.11
C ALA A 192 -11.08 -12.10 -14.57
N THR A 193 -9.82 -12.55 -14.59
CA THR A 193 -8.66 -11.75 -14.97
C THR A 193 -8.97 -10.98 -16.26
N SER A 194 -9.03 -9.65 -16.17
CA SER A 194 -9.06 -8.83 -17.39
C SER A 194 -7.70 -8.99 -18.11
N PRO A 195 -7.73 -9.15 -19.44
CA PRO A 195 -6.55 -9.50 -20.26
C PRO A 195 -5.48 -8.40 -20.31
#